data_AF-A0A953YDG1-F1
#
_entry.id   AF-A0A953YDG1-F1
#
_cell.length_a   1.000
_cell.length_b   1.000
_cell.length_c   1.000
_cell.angle_alpha   90.00
_cell.angle_beta   90.00
_cell.angle_gamma   90.00
#
_symmetry.space_group_name_H-M   'P 1'
#
loop_
_entity.id
_entity.type
_entity.pdbx_description
1 polymer ?
#
loop_
_entity_poly.entity_id
_entity_poly.type
_entity_poly.pdbx_seq_one_letter_code
_entity_poly.pdbx_strand_id
1 'polypeptide(L)'
;GHAHVPLEYLEECGDPAIGAPTGSTSDNLKASAAGETHEYTDMYPGMARTAREEGFDEIADWFETLAKAERSHAGRFQKALDDLA
;
A
#
# COMPACT_ATOMS: atom_id res chain seq x y z
N GLY A 1 13.25 8.69 -8.39
CA GLY A 1 13.76 9.61 -7.36
C GLY A 1 13.99 8.89 -6.04
N HIS A 2 12.93 8.63 -5.27
CA HIS A 2 13.05 8.02 -3.93
C HIS A 2 13.14 6.48 -3.94
N ALA A 3 12.60 5.80 -4.95
CA ALA A 3 12.53 4.32 -4.99
C ALA A 3 13.18 3.66 -6.23
N HIS A 4 13.91 4.41 -7.08
CA HIS A 4 14.39 3.86 -8.35
C HIS A 4 15.45 2.76 -8.18
N VAL A 5 16.44 2.98 -7.31
CA VAL A 5 17.47 1.96 -7.01
C VAL A 5 16.89 0.77 -6.21
N PRO A 6 15.98 0.97 -5.23
CA PRO A 6 15.25 -0.14 -4.63
C PRO A 6 14.46 -0.98 -5.64
N LEU A 7 13.83 -0.36 -6.65
CA LEU A 7 12.98 -1.07 -7.61
C LEU A 7 13.74 -2.16 -8.40
N GLU A 8 14.97 -1.88 -8.83
CA GLU A 8 15.79 -2.85 -9.56
C GLU A 8 16.11 -4.10 -8.71
N TYR A 9 16.26 -3.94 -7.40
CA TYR A 9 16.44 -5.06 -6.47
C TYR A 9 15.14 -5.85 -6.27
N LEU A 10 13.99 -5.16 -6.25
CA LEU A 10 12.67 -5.78 -6.13
C LEU A 10 12.27 -6.56 -7.38
N GLU A 11 12.76 -6.21 -8.57
CA GLU A 11 12.53 -7.01 -9.79
C GLU A 11 13.18 -8.40 -9.68
N GLU A 12 14.33 -8.51 -8.99
CA GLU A 12 15.07 -9.76 -8.85
C GLU A 12 14.52 -10.66 -7.72
N CYS A 13 14.01 -10.07 -6.62
CA CYS A 13 13.57 -10.82 -5.44
C CYS A 13 12.07 -10.73 -5.09
N GLY A 14 11.30 -9.89 -5.79
CA GLY A 14 9.91 -9.55 -5.42
C GLY A 14 9.84 -8.51 -4.29
N ASP A 15 8.65 -7.99 -4.02
CA ASP A 15 8.42 -7.07 -2.90
C ASP A 15 8.48 -7.84 -1.55
N PRO A 16 9.47 -7.58 -0.67
CA PRO A 16 9.62 -8.31 0.59
C PRO A 16 8.53 -8.01 1.62
N ALA A 17 7.76 -6.92 1.47
CA ALA A 17 6.67 -6.58 2.36
C ALA A 17 5.41 -7.43 2.10
N ILE A 18 5.20 -7.88 0.87
CA ILE A 18 3.98 -8.60 0.43
C ILE A 18 4.26 -9.94 -0.27
N GLY A 19 5.51 -10.24 -0.61
CA GLY A 19 5.92 -11.45 -1.33
C GLY A 19 5.46 -11.53 -2.79
N ALA A 20 5.09 -10.39 -3.40
CA ALA A 20 4.56 -10.35 -4.76
C ALA A 20 5.67 -10.10 -5.80
N PRO A 21 5.60 -10.73 -7.00
CA PRO A 21 6.53 -10.43 -8.09
C PRO A 21 6.36 -8.98 -8.57
N THR A 22 7.46 -8.35 -8.98
CA THR A 22 7.48 -7.03 -9.60
C THR A 22 8.14 -7.11 -10.99
N GLY A 23 7.88 -6.15 -11.87
CA GLY A 23 8.48 -6.07 -13.21
C GLY A 23 7.49 -5.66 -14.30
N SER A 24 6.62 -6.59 -14.75
CA SER A 24 5.61 -6.25 -15.76
C SER A 24 4.61 -5.23 -15.22
N THR A 25 3.98 -4.43 -16.09
CA THR A 25 2.95 -3.48 -15.64
C THR A 25 1.81 -4.17 -14.88
N SER A 26 1.39 -5.37 -15.29
CA SER A 26 0.40 -6.17 -14.57
C SER A 26 0.89 -6.55 -13.17
N ASP A 27 2.14 -7.01 -13.04
CA ASP A 27 2.69 -7.47 -11.76
C ASP A 27 2.90 -6.30 -10.80
N ASN A 28 3.37 -5.15 -11.32
CA ASN A 28 3.48 -3.92 -10.55
C ASN A 28 2.10 -3.46 -10.04
N LEU A 29 1.06 -3.50 -10.88
CA LEU A 29 -0.30 -3.14 -10.47
C LEU A 29 -0.86 -4.08 -9.39
N LYS A 30 -0.59 -5.39 -9.49
CA LYS A 30 -0.97 -6.37 -8.46
C LYS A 30 -0.23 -6.12 -7.15
N ALA A 31 1.08 -5.89 -7.21
CA ALA A 31 1.90 -5.57 -6.05
C ALA A 31 1.42 -4.29 -5.36
N SER A 32 1.20 -3.21 -6.12
CA SER A 32 0.65 -1.96 -5.58
C SER A 32 -0.74 -2.16 -4.98
N ALA A 33 -1.67 -2.83 -5.67
CA ALA A 33 -3.01 -3.07 -5.13
C ALA A 33 -2.98 -3.88 -3.81
N ALA A 34 -2.08 -4.86 -3.70
CA ALA A 34 -1.89 -5.64 -2.49
C ALA A 34 -1.28 -4.82 -1.34
N GLY A 35 -0.25 -4.03 -1.62
CA GLY A 35 0.39 -3.14 -0.63
C GLY A 35 -0.61 -2.13 -0.06
N GLU A 36 -1.29 -1.39 -0.93
CA GLU A 36 -2.32 -0.42 -0.54
C GLU A 36 -3.45 -1.09 0.26
N THR A 37 -3.83 -2.32 -0.10
CA THR A 37 -4.82 -3.10 0.66
C THR A 37 -4.36 -3.44 2.06
N HIS A 38 -3.11 -3.86 2.23
CA HIS A 38 -2.56 -4.09 3.57
C HIS A 38 -2.54 -2.80 4.40
N GLU A 39 -2.19 -1.67 3.77
CA GLU A 39 -2.14 -0.37 4.44
C GLU A 39 -3.50 0.08 4.98
N TYR A 40 -4.57 0.04 4.17
CA TYR A 40 -5.88 0.49 4.62
C TYR A 40 -6.65 -0.51 5.48
N THR A 41 -6.34 -1.81 5.41
CA THR A 41 -7.07 -2.84 6.16
C THR A 41 -6.46 -3.16 7.52
N ASP A 42 -5.14 -3.02 7.66
CA ASP A 42 -4.42 -3.45 8.85
C ASP A 42 -3.50 -2.36 9.41
N MET A 43 -2.52 -1.90 8.62
CA MET A 43 -1.45 -1.02 9.11
C MET A 43 -1.97 0.30 9.68
N TYR A 44 -2.67 1.11 8.87
CA TYR A 44 -3.18 2.41 9.33
C TYR A 44 -4.26 2.30 10.40
N PRO A 45 -5.22 1.36 10.33
CA PRO A 45 -6.12 1.10 11.45
C PRO A 45 -5.39 0.70 12.74
N GLY A 46 -4.30 -0.07 12.66
CA GLY A 46 -3.45 -0.41 13.79
C GLY A 46 -2.76 0.81 14.39
N MET A 47 -2.12 1.62 13.54
CA MET A 47 -1.47 2.87 13.97
C MET A 47 -2.45 3.87 14.59
N ALA A 48 -3.67 3.99 14.03
CA ALA A 48 -4.71 4.84 14.60
C ALA A 48 -5.13 4.38 16.00
N ARG A 49 -5.30 3.06 16.21
CA ARG A 49 -5.59 2.50 17.54
C ARG A 49 -4.49 2.81 18.55
N THR A 50 -3.23 2.56 18.19
CA THR A 50 -2.09 2.87 19.06
C THR A 50 -2.00 4.36 19.38
N ALA A 51 -2.20 5.24 18.39
CA ALA A 51 -2.22 6.69 18.60
C ALA A 51 -3.33 7.13 19.57
N ARG A 52 -4.54 6.54 19.50
CA ARG A 52 -5.61 6.79 20.49
C ARG A 52 -5.22 6.32 21.89
N GLU A 53 -4.65 5.13 22.01
CA GLU A 53 -4.21 4.57 23.29
C GLU A 53 -3.14 5.43 23.98
N GLU A 54 -2.28 6.07 23.18
CA GLU A 54 -1.23 6.97 23.66
C GLU A 54 -1.72 8.43 23.86
N GLY A 55 -2.99 8.73 23.55
CA GLY A 55 -3.60 10.06 23.73
C GLY A 55 -3.32 11.06 22.59
N PHE A 56 -2.90 10.58 21.43
CA PHE A 56 -2.65 11.39 20.23
C PHE A 56 -3.83 11.38 19.26
N ASP A 57 -4.94 12.00 19.66
CA ASP A 57 -6.20 11.98 18.90
C ASP A 57 -6.09 12.55 17.47
N GLU A 58 -5.37 13.66 17.28
CA GLU A 58 -5.18 14.27 15.95
C GLU A 58 -4.37 13.36 15.01
N ILE A 59 -3.40 12.62 15.55
CA ILE A 59 -2.59 11.67 14.79
C ILE A 59 -3.43 10.45 14.41
N ALA A 60 -4.29 9.98 15.31
CA ALA A 60 -5.23 8.90 15.01
C ALA A 60 -6.19 9.26 13.88
N ASP A 61 -6.80 10.46 13.94
CA ASP A 61 -7.67 10.98 12.88
C ASP A 61 -6.93 11.09 11.54
N TRP A 62 -5.65 11.44 11.59
CA TRP A 62 -4.82 11.50 10.40
C TRP A 62 -4.59 10.11 9.78
N PHE A 63 -4.24 9.10 10.59
CA PHE A 63 -4.10 7.73 10.10
C PHE A 63 -5.41 7.16 9.53
N GLU A 64 -6.55 7.46 10.14
CA GLU A 64 -7.86 7.06 9.59
C GLU A 64 -8.16 7.73 8.24
N THR A 65 -7.67 8.95 8.04
CA THR A 65 -7.80 9.66 6.75
C THR A 65 -6.89 9.06 5.70
N LEU A 66 -5.65 8.70 6.05
CA LEU A 66 -4.73 7.99 5.16
C LEU A 66 -5.30 6.64 4.72
N ALA A 67 -5.86 5.84 5.64
CA ALA A 67 -6.53 4.58 5.28
C ALA A 67 -7.63 4.76 4.22
N LYS A 68 -8.38 5.86 4.24
CA LYS A 68 -9.40 6.15 3.21
C LYS A 68 -8.76 6.47 1.85
N ALA A 69 -7.60 7.14 1.83
CA ALA A 69 -6.86 7.43 0.61
C ALA A 69 -6.31 6.14 -0.02
N GLU A 70 -5.66 5.29 0.77
CA GLU A 70 -5.08 4.04 0.27
C GLU A 70 -6.15 3.05 -0.23
N ARG A 71 -7.34 3.06 0.39
CA ARG A 71 -8.50 2.32 -0.16
C ARG A 71 -8.88 2.80 -1.57
N SER A 72 -8.79 4.10 -1.84
CA SER A 72 -9.02 4.66 -3.17
C SER A 72 -7.92 4.26 -4.15
N HIS A 73 -6.64 4.27 -3.71
CA HIS A 73 -5.52 3.82 -4.53
C HIS A 73 -5.63 2.34 -4.90
N ALA A 74 -5.88 1.46 -3.93
CA ALA A 74 -6.11 0.03 -4.17
C ALA A 74 -7.20 -0.21 -5.22
N GLY A 75 -8.34 0.49 -5.11
CA GLY A 75 -9.43 0.39 -6.09
C GLY A 75 -9.03 0.87 -7.49
N ARG A 76 -8.22 1.93 -7.59
CA ARG A 76 -7.73 2.44 -8.88
C ARG A 76 -6.72 1.49 -9.53
N PHE A 77 -5.83 0.89 -8.75
CA PHE A 77 -4.87 -0.08 -9.26
C PHE A 77 -5.55 -1.37 -9.71
N GLN A 78 -6.53 -1.86 -8.94
CA GLN A 78 -7.33 -3.01 -9.34
C GLN A 78 -8.07 -2.73 -10.65
N LYS A 79 -8.73 -1.57 -10.78
CA LYS A 79 -9.39 -1.19 -12.02
C LYS A 79 -8.42 -1.12 -13.21
N ALA A 80 -7.25 -0.51 -13.02
CA ALA A 80 -6.25 -0.41 -14.07
C ALA A 80 -5.71 -1.79 -14.49
N LEU A 81 -5.60 -2.74 -13.55
CA LEU A 81 -5.24 -4.11 -13.83
C LEU A 81 -6.32 -4.84 -14.63
N ASP A 82 -7.59 -4.67 -14.25
CA ASP A 82 -8.73 -5.26 -14.93
C ASP A 82 -8.85 -4.73 -16.38
N ASP A 83 -8.56 -3.44 -16.60
CA ASP A 83 -8.58 -2.81 -17.93
C ASP A 83 -7.38 -3.23 -18.81
N LEU A 84 -6.32 -3.82 -18.23
CA LEU A 84 -5.11 -4.29 -18.93
C LEU A 84 -5.22 -5.75 -19.41
N ALA A 85 -6.13 -6.52 -18.83
CA ALA A 85 -6.34 -7.95 -19.07
C ALA A 85 -7.25 -8.22 -20.28
#